data_AF-A0A3A9B9U8-F1
#
_entry.id   AF-A0A3A9B9U8-F1
#
_cell.length_a   1.000
_cell.length_b   1.000
_cell.length_c   1.000
_cell.angle_alpha   90.00
_cell.angle_beta   90.00
_cell.angle_gamma   90.00
#
_symmetry.space_group_name_H-M   'P 1'
#
loop_
_entity.id
_entity.type
_entity.pdbx_description
1 polymer ?
#
loop_
_entity_poly.entity_id
_entity_poly.type
_entity_poly.pdbx_seq_one_letter_code
_entity_poly.pdbx_strand_id
1 'polypeptide(L)'
;MTKRNKKIAAALCCTGLLVLGSVGLAQAQSPTILAGGARQDSMAGPGVESERGQDLDMIRIWGPVLAAEDGVIRIDNQSGVSYEGEIVLNVDSEYSRVLDAENGFPAQLGDIKAGEFIYAYIGPAMTMSLPPMTTAEMVICHVPQDKQAPDYVQVKSMQQGADGSWSLTAADGTSYHVPGDCQILPFLTRNLVRLEDVKESDNCMIWMDDMGSVDRIVLFAKDPE
;
A
#
# COMPACT_ATOMS: atom_id res chain seq x y z
N MET A 1 -24.70 -48.10 17.06
CA MET A 1 -23.38 -47.88 17.68
C MET A 1 -22.73 -46.67 17.04
N THR A 2 -22.13 -45.66 17.67
CA THR A 2 -22.47 -44.88 18.88
C THR A 2 -21.87 -43.50 18.59
N LYS A 3 -22.70 -42.44 18.54
CA LYS A 3 -22.27 -41.04 18.44
C LYS A 3 -21.52 -40.64 19.72
N ARG A 4 -20.45 -39.85 19.62
CA ARG A 4 -19.75 -39.32 20.80
C ARG A 4 -19.54 -37.82 20.66
N ASN A 5 -20.52 -37.06 21.18
CA ASN A 5 -20.40 -35.64 21.49
C ASN A 5 -19.58 -35.47 22.77
N LYS A 6 -18.74 -34.44 22.86
CA LYS A 6 -18.13 -33.98 24.12
C LYS A 6 -18.50 -32.52 24.39
N LYS A 7 -19.11 -32.29 25.56
CA LYS A 7 -19.54 -30.99 26.09
C LYS A 7 -18.46 -30.39 27.00
N ILE A 8 -18.27 -29.07 26.87
CA ILE A 8 -18.12 -27.99 27.87
C ILE A 8 -17.41 -28.32 29.20
N ALA A 9 -16.41 -27.50 29.55
CA ALA A 9 -16.08 -27.17 30.95
C ALA A 9 -15.61 -25.70 31.04
N ALA A 10 -16.39 -24.88 31.73
CA ALA A 10 -16.02 -23.54 32.18
C ALA A 10 -15.53 -23.65 33.64
N ALA A 11 -14.47 -22.91 33.99
CA ALA A 11 -13.97 -22.81 35.36
C ALA A 11 -14.04 -21.36 35.84
N LEU A 12 -14.98 -21.09 36.73
CA LEU A 12 -14.98 -19.99 37.70
C LEU A 12 -13.97 -20.31 38.81
N CYS A 13 -13.24 -19.31 39.30
CA CYS A 13 -13.15 -19.08 40.74
C CYS A 13 -12.64 -17.65 41.05
N CYS A 14 -13.50 -16.91 41.76
CA CYS A 14 -13.20 -15.71 42.56
C CYS A 14 -12.17 -16.09 43.66
N THR A 15 -11.40 -15.22 44.32
CA THR A 15 -11.65 -13.97 45.07
C THR A 15 -10.25 -13.41 45.44
N GLY A 16 -10.01 -12.10 45.49
CA GLY A 16 -10.23 -11.28 46.69
C GLY A 16 -9.03 -10.33 46.88
N LEU A 17 -9.24 -9.03 46.68
CA LEU A 17 -9.14 -7.94 47.68
C LEU A 17 -7.83 -7.84 48.48
N LEU A 18 -7.16 -6.68 48.38
CA LEU A 18 -6.94 -5.78 49.52
C LEU A 18 -6.48 -4.37 49.05
N VAL A 19 -7.21 -3.37 49.52
CA VAL A 19 -6.97 -1.92 49.43
C VAL A 19 -6.10 -1.47 50.60
N LEU A 20 -5.19 -0.51 50.39
CA LEU A 20 -4.59 0.48 51.31
C LEU A 20 -3.74 1.38 50.41
N GLY A 21 -3.91 2.70 50.22
CA GLY A 21 -4.27 3.76 51.15
C GLY A 21 -2.99 4.52 51.55
N SER A 22 -2.66 5.65 50.90
CA SER A 22 -1.91 6.76 51.51
C SER A 22 -1.80 7.99 50.60
N VAL A 23 -1.76 9.13 51.27
CA VAL A 23 -1.98 10.50 50.84
C VAL A 23 -0.68 11.17 50.37
N GLY A 24 -0.80 11.95 49.28
CA GLY A 24 -0.21 13.26 48.99
C GLY A 24 1.22 13.62 49.41
N LEU A 25 1.97 14.18 48.45
CA LEU A 25 2.58 15.52 48.57
C LEU A 25 3.11 16.00 47.21
N ALA A 26 2.60 17.15 46.78
CA ALA A 26 3.08 17.91 45.64
C ALA A 26 4.39 18.62 45.98
N GLN A 27 5.34 18.66 45.03
CA GLN A 27 6.37 19.70 44.95
C GLN A 27 6.56 20.07 43.48
N ALA A 28 6.20 21.31 43.17
CA ALA A 28 6.51 22.00 41.92
C ALA A 28 7.96 22.52 41.99
N GLN A 29 8.69 22.45 40.88
CA GLN A 29 9.92 23.22 40.70
C GLN A 29 9.92 23.82 39.29
N SER A 30 9.68 25.13 39.23
CA SER A 30 9.93 25.96 38.06
C SER A 30 11.42 26.30 37.96
N PRO A 31 12.01 26.38 36.76
CA PRO A 31 13.22 27.14 36.56
C PRO A 31 12.88 28.57 36.12
N THR A 32 13.41 29.50 36.91
CA THR A 32 13.56 30.94 36.71
C THR A 32 14.00 31.32 35.29
N ILE A 33 13.22 32.20 34.63
CA ILE A 33 13.65 32.97 33.45
C ILE A 33 14.54 34.11 33.93
N LEU A 34 15.82 34.09 33.56
CA LEU A 34 16.74 35.23 33.70
C LEU A 34 16.80 35.98 32.36
N ALA A 35 16.34 37.23 32.37
CA ALA A 35 16.49 38.16 31.26
C ALA A 35 17.93 38.69 31.18
N GLY A 36 18.51 38.69 29.98
CA GLY A 36 19.80 39.32 29.71
C GLY A 36 20.17 39.16 28.24
N GLY A 37 19.97 40.21 27.45
CA GLY A 37 20.14 40.17 26.00
C GLY A 37 21.58 40.20 25.52
N ALA A 38 21.80 39.61 24.35
CA ALA A 38 22.84 39.99 23.42
C ALA A 38 22.32 39.76 22.01
N ARG A 39 22.40 40.81 21.17
CA ARG A 39 22.16 40.72 19.73
C ARG A 39 23.33 39.98 19.10
N GLN A 40 23.03 38.99 18.26
CA GLN A 40 23.93 38.52 17.22
C GLN A 40 23.11 38.39 15.95
N ASP A 41 23.36 39.29 15.01
CA ASP A 41 23.01 39.09 13.61
C ASP A 41 23.75 37.85 13.12
N SER A 42 22.99 36.87 12.63
CA SER A 42 23.51 35.79 11.82
C SER A 42 22.45 35.42 10.80
N MET A 43 22.62 36.00 9.60
CA MET A 43 22.08 35.44 8.37
C MET A 43 22.60 34.02 8.22
N ALA A 44 21.71 33.06 8.40
CA ALA A 44 21.84 31.71 7.88
C ALA A 44 20.40 31.24 7.61
N GLY A 45 19.94 31.42 6.37
CA GLY A 45 18.72 30.75 5.94
C GLY A 45 18.92 29.25 6.05
N PRO A 46 17.98 28.49 6.62
CA PRO A 46 18.05 27.04 6.55
C PRO A 46 17.72 26.67 5.10
N GLY A 47 18.76 26.58 4.28
CA GLY A 47 18.78 25.61 3.21
C GLY A 47 18.70 24.24 3.87
N VAL A 48 17.47 23.81 4.16
CA VAL A 48 17.18 22.40 4.25
C VAL A 48 17.46 21.85 2.86
N GLU A 49 18.68 21.37 2.67
CA GLU A 49 18.93 20.24 1.78
C GLU A 49 17.97 19.16 2.27
N SER A 50 16.79 19.18 1.66
CA SER A 50 15.91 18.04 1.73
C SER A 50 16.67 16.98 0.97
N GLU A 51 17.29 16.04 1.70
CA GLU A 51 17.49 14.70 1.20
C GLU A 51 16.10 14.16 0.84
N ARG A 52 15.55 14.60 -0.29
CA ARG A 52 14.40 13.98 -0.92
C ARG A 52 14.91 12.75 -1.63
N GLY A 53 15.25 11.72 -0.86
CA GLY A 53 14.71 10.42 -1.22
C GLY A 53 13.20 10.59 -1.09
N GLN A 54 12.53 10.86 -2.20
CA GLN A 54 11.07 10.87 -2.21
C GLN A 54 10.65 9.41 -2.04
N ASP A 55 10.44 8.98 -0.79
CA ASP A 55 9.48 7.91 -0.56
C ASP A 55 8.14 8.48 -1.02
N LEU A 56 7.86 8.31 -2.31
CA LEU A 56 6.55 8.55 -2.88
C LEU A 56 5.69 7.42 -2.36
N ASP A 57 5.13 7.61 -1.17
CA ASP A 57 4.08 6.73 -0.67
C ASP A 57 2.93 6.79 -1.67
N MET A 58 2.81 5.75 -2.50
CA MET A 58 1.74 5.64 -3.48
C MET A 58 0.42 5.51 -2.74
N ILE A 59 -0.55 6.33 -3.10
CA ILE A 59 -1.88 6.31 -2.49
C ILE A 59 -2.77 5.41 -3.34
N ARG A 60 -3.28 4.34 -2.75
CA ARG A 60 -4.27 3.45 -3.39
C ARG A 60 -5.66 4.05 -3.25
N ILE A 61 -6.27 4.41 -4.39
CA ILE A 61 -7.66 4.84 -4.50
C ILE A 61 -8.50 3.81 -5.24
N TRP A 62 -9.82 3.87 -5.09
CA TRP A 62 -10.75 2.97 -5.75
C TRP A 62 -12.13 3.58 -5.87
N GLY A 63 -12.91 3.09 -6.84
CA GLY A 63 -14.27 3.51 -7.07
C GLY A 63 -14.75 3.26 -8.50
N PRO A 64 -16.03 3.60 -8.80
CA PRO A 64 -16.58 3.43 -10.13
C PRO A 64 -16.02 4.46 -11.12
N VAL A 65 -15.79 4.01 -12.34
CA VAL A 65 -15.39 4.85 -13.48
C VAL A 65 -16.59 5.65 -13.96
N LEU A 66 -16.41 6.96 -14.07
CA LEU A 66 -17.39 7.88 -14.66
C LEU A 66 -17.21 7.96 -16.18
N ALA A 67 -15.95 8.00 -16.65
CA ALA A 67 -15.57 7.96 -18.06
C ALA A 67 -14.09 7.54 -18.22
N ALA A 68 -13.70 6.94 -19.34
CA ALA A 68 -12.33 6.58 -19.66
C ALA A 68 -12.05 6.77 -21.16
N GLU A 69 -11.38 7.87 -21.52
CA GLU A 69 -11.16 8.30 -22.91
C GLU A 69 -9.85 9.12 -23.01
N ASP A 70 -9.20 9.08 -24.17
CA ASP A 70 -8.06 9.96 -24.51
C ASP A 70 -6.93 10.07 -23.47
N GLY A 71 -6.53 8.94 -22.86
CA GLY A 71 -5.48 8.92 -21.83
C GLY A 71 -5.93 9.42 -20.46
N VAL A 72 -7.25 9.55 -20.25
CA VAL A 72 -7.83 10.07 -19.02
C VAL A 72 -8.88 9.12 -18.48
N ILE A 73 -8.86 8.88 -17.16
CA ILE A 73 -9.94 8.21 -16.43
C ILE A 73 -10.53 9.18 -15.43
N ARG A 74 -11.85 9.37 -15.49
CA ARG A 74 -12.62 10.06 -14.44
C ARG A 74 -13.16 8.98 -13.51
N ILE A 75 -12.75 9.03 -12.25
CA ILE A 75 -13.16 8.08 -11.21
C ILE A 75 -13.92 8.82 -10.11
N ASP A 76 -14.95 8.20 -9.56
CA ASP A 76 -15.56 8.65 -8.30
C ASP A 76 -14.82 7.95 -7.15
N ASN A 77 -13.86 8.63 -6.53
CA ASN A 77 -13.03 8.03 -5.49
C ASN A 77 -13.81 7.84 -4.18
N GLN A 78 -13.90 6.59 -3.75
CA GLN A 78 -14.61 6.13 -2.56
C GLN A 78 -13.67 5.53 -1.50
N SER A 79 -12.36 5.65 -1.69
CA SER A 79 -11.34 5.06 -0.81
C SER A 79 -11.20 5.71 0.57
N GLY A 80 -11.59 6.97 0.72
CA GLY A 80 -11.45 7.73 1.97
C GLY A 80 -10.02 8.07 2.39
N VAL A 81 -8.99 7.73 1.59
CA VAL A 81 -7.57 8.02 1.87
C VAL A 81 -6.99 9.16 1.03
N SER A 82 -7.76 9.67 0.07
CA SER A 82 -7.44 10.82 -0.79
C SER A 82 -8.69 11.70 -0.96
N TYR A 83 -8.69 12.63 -1.92
CA TYR A 83 -9.86 13.47 -2.24
C TYR A 83 -11.10 12.61 -2.51
N GLU A 84 -12.18 12.81 -1.75
CA GLU A 84 -13.43 12.07 -1.92
C GLU A 84 -14.26 12.66 -3.08
N GLY A 85 -14.80 11.79 -3.93
CA GLY A 85 -15.57 12.20 -5.11
C GLY A 85 -14.74 12.17 -6.40
N GLU A 86 -15.15 12.96 -7.37
CA GLU A 86 -14.57 12.92 -8.72
C GLU A 86 -13.09 13.33 -8.75
N ILE A 87 -12.23 12.46 -9.28
CA ILE A 87 -10.82 12.71 -9.60
C ILE A 87 -10.58 12.40 -11.08
N VAL A 88 -9.74 13.21 -11.72
CA VAL A 88 -9.23 12.96 -13.08
C VAL A 88 -7.84 12.33 -12.98
N LEU A 89 -7.71 11.11 -13.49
CA LEU A 89 -6.46 10.37 -13.58
C LEU A 89 -5.92 10.48 -14.99
N ASN A 90 -4.74 11.06 -15.14
CA ASN A 90 -3.97 11.00 -16.37
C ASN A 90 -3.25 9.65 -16.44
N VAL A 91 -3.39 8.98 -17.57
CA VAL A 91 -2.73 7.71 -17.91
C VAL A 91 -1.74 8.00 -19.02
N ASP A 92 -0.47 8.14 -18.63
CA ASP A 92 0.64 8.41 -19.52
C ASP A 92 1.28 7.11 -19.99
N SER A 93 1.60 6.97 -21.27
CA SER A 93 2.15 5.72 -21.81
C SER A 93 3.56 5.38 -21.31
N GLU A 94 4.32 6.36 -20.81
CA GLU A 94 5.67 6.17 -20.29
C GLU A 94 5.66 5.85 -18.79
N TYR A 95 4.75 6.47 -18.03
CA TYR A 95 4.75 6.39 -16.55
C TYR A 95 3.60 5.56 -15.96
N SER A 96 2.52 5.35 -16.71
CA SER A 96 1.34 4.64 -16.24
C SER A 96 1.27 3.23 -16.82
N ARG A 97 0.83 2.28 -15.99
CA ARG A 97 0.51 0.92 -16.42
C ARG A 97 -0.96 0.63 -16.15
N VAL A 98 -1.61 -0.04 -17.09
CA VAL A 98 -3.00 -0.50 -16.93
C VAL A 98 -2.98 -2.02 -17.00
N LEU A 99 -3.47 -2.69 -15.96
CA LEU A 99 -3.50 -4.15 -15.87
C LEU A 99 -4.91 -4.68 -15.63
N ASP A 100 -5.18 -5.81 -16.28
CA ASP A 100 -6.33 -6.66 -16.02
C ASP A 100 -6.05 -7.53 -14.78
N ALA A 101 -6.90 -7.40 -13.76
CA ALA A 101 -6.77 -8.13 -12.50
C ALA A 101 -7.07 -9.63 -12.62
N GLU A 102 -7.82 -10.07 -13.64
CA GLU A 102 -8.17 -11.48 -13.83
C GLU A 102 -6.94 -12.30 -14.26
N ASN A 103 -6.19 -11.78 -15.24
CA ASN A 103 -5.08 -12.50 -15.88
C ASN A 103 -3.69 -11.91 -15.58
N GLY A 104 -3.58 -10.67 -15.12
CA GLY A 104 -2.31 -10.00 -14.83
C GLY A 104 -1.57 -9.50 -16.07
N PHE A 105 -2.26 -9.35 -17.20
CA PHE A 105 -1.72 -8.79 -18.44
C PHE A 105 -2.09 -7.31 -18.61
N PRO A 106 -1.38 -6.57 -19.49
CA PRO A 106 -1.78 -5.20 -19.81
C PRO A 106 -3.17 -5.15 -20.42
N ALA A 107 -3.98 -4.20 -19.96
CA ALA A 107 -5.27 -3.88 -20.54
C ALA A 107 -5.20 -2.56 -21.32
N GLN A 108 -6.09 -2.36 -22.28
CA GLN A 108 -6.19 -1.07 -22.96
C GLN A 108 -7.15 -0.16 -22.21
N LEU A 109 -6.87 1.14 -22.20
CA LEU A 109 -7.75 2.14 -21.58
C LEU A 109 -9.18 2.08 -22.14
N GLY A 110 -9.32 1.82 -23.44
CA GLY A 110 -10.63 1.71 -24.11
C GLY A 110 -11.44 0.48 -23.70
N ASP A 111 -10.84 -0.49 -23.00
CA ASP A 111 -11.54 -1.66 -22.47
C ASP A 111 -12.25 -1.35 -21.14
N ILE A 112 -11.83 -0.30 -20.44
CA ILE A 112 -12.44 0.16 -19.19
C ILE A 112 -13.77 0.86 -19.49
N LYS A 113 -14.85 0.42 -18.85
CA LYS A 113 -16.19 0.96 -19.11
C LYS A 113 -16.69 1.85 -17.98
N ALA A 114 -17.54 2.83 -18.30
CA ALA A 114 -18.25 3.59 -17.28
C ALA A 114 -19.10 2.66 -16.40
N GLY A 115 -19.06 2.89 -15.09
CA GLY A 115 -19.65 2.04 -14.06
C GLY A 115 -18.77 0.87 -13.62
N GLU A 116 -17.67 0.59 -14.32
CA GLU A 116 -16.69 -0.41 -13.87
C GLU A 116 -15.97 0.06 -12.61
N PHE A 117 -15.72 -0.87 -11.69
CA PHE A 117 -15.01 -0.57 -10.45
C PHE A 117 -13.53 -0.86 -10.62
N ILE A 118 -12.69 0.16 -10.45
CA ILE A 118 -11.24 0.06 -10.66
C ILE A 118 -10.49 0.45 -9.39
N TYR A 119 -9.21 0.07 -9.35
CA TYR A 119 -8.24 0.53 -8.37
C TYR A 119 -7.15 1.30 -9.09
N ALA A 120 -6.64 2.35 -8.47
CA ALA A 120 -5.51 3.09 -9.01
C ALA A 120 -4.50 3.44 -7.91
N TYR A 121 -3.22 3.39 -8.25
CA TYR A 121 -2.13 3.89 -7.43
C TYR A 121 -1.69 5.23 -8.00
N ILE A 122 -1.79 6.27 -7.19
CA ILE A 122 -1.48 7.65 -7.57
C ILE A 122 -0.38 8.19 -6.67
N GLY A 123 0.39 9.14 -7.20
CA GLY A 123 1.29 9.92 -6.37
C GLY A 123 0.54 10.89 -5.43
N PRO A 124 1.21 11.41 -4.39
CA PRO A 124 0.60 12.38 -3.46
C PRO A 124 0.34 13.76 -4.09
N ALA A 125 0.92 14.03 -5.27
CA ALA A 125 0.77 15.30 -5.95
C ALA A 125 -0.53 15.34 -6.78
N MET A 126 -1.34 16.38 -6.56
CA MET A 126 -2.58 16.62 -7.28
C MET A 126 -2.73 18.10 -7.63
N THR A 127 -3.51 18.43 -8.66
CA THR A 127 -3.85 19.82 -8.99
C THR A 127 -4.88 20.40 -8.03
N MET A 128 -4.90 21.72 -7.89
CA MET A 128 -5.90 22.45 -7.08
C MET A 128 -7.21 22.76 -7.84
N SER A 129 -7.44 22.14 -9.00
CA SER A 129 -8.67 22.32 -9.78
C SER A 129 -9.83 21.51 -9.20
N LEU A 130 -11.06 21.78 -9.67
CA LEU A 130 -12.23 20.92 -9.43
C LEU A 130 -12.76 20.41 -10.78
N PRO A 131 -12.80 19.08 -11.02
CA PRO A 131 -12.19 18.03 -10.20
C PRO A 131 -10.65 18.17 -10.13
N PRO A 132 -10.02 17.69 -9.05
CA PRO A 132 -8.57 17.63 -8.97
C PRO A 132 -8.03 16.57 -9.94
N MET A 133 -6.83 16.79 -10.43
CA MET A 133 -6.18 15.95 -11.44
C MET A 133 -4.85 15.41 -10.90
N THR A 134 -4.51 14.18 -11.23
CA THR A 134 -3.23 13.53 -10.88
C THR A 134 -2.84 12.52 -11.95
N THR A 135 -1.63 11.98 -11.87
CA THR A 135 -1.16 10.90 -12.75
C THR A 135 -1.26 9.58 -12.02
N ALA A 136 -1.87 8.58 -12.66
CA ALA A 136 -1.88 7.22 -12.14
C ALA A 136 -0.58 6.51 -12.52
N GLU A 137 0.09 5.87 -11.57
CA GLU A 137 1.24 5.01 -11.86
C GLU A 137 0.77 3.60 -12.26
N MET A 138 -0.30 3.15 -11.61
CA MET A 138 -0.94 1.86 -11.87
C MET A 138 -2.45 2.01 -11.89
N VAL A 139 -3.11 1.40 -12.87
CA VAL A 139 -4.56 1.22 -12.92
C VAL A 139 -4.85 -0.27 -13.03
N ILE A 140 -5.76 -0.75 -12.19
CA ILE A 140 -6.17 -2.15 -12.13
C ILE A 140 -7.66 -2.20 -12.46
N CYS A 141 -7.99 -2.83 -13.58
CA CYS A 141 -9.35 -3.01 -14.08
C CYS A 141 -9.76 -4.49 -14.07
N HIS A 142 -11.01 -4.76 -14.44
CA HIS A 142 -11.57 -6.12 -14.56
C HIS A 142 -11.38 -6.98 -13.30
N VAL A 143 -11.48 -6.38 -12.11
CA VAL A 143 -11.41 -7.10 -10.84
C VAL A 143 -12.62 -8.05 -10.73
N PRO A 144 -12.42 -9.37 -10.60
CA PRO A 144 -13.53 -10.31 -10.43
C PRO A 144 -14.31 -10.01 -9.14
N GLN A 145 -15.64 -10.09 -9.19
CA GLN A 145 -16.52 -9.74 -8.06
C GLN A 145 -16.32 -10.61 -6.81
N ASP A 146 -15.76 -11.81 -7.00
CA ASP A 146 -15.51 -12.81 -5.96
C ASP A 146 -14.06 -12.79 -5.45
N LYS A 147 -13.20 -11.93 -6.00
CA LYS A 147 -11.78 -11.85 -5.64
C LYS A 147 -11.39 -10.46 -5.16
N GLN A 148 -10.31 -10.43 -4.37
CA GLN A 148 -9.69 -9.16 -4.00
C GLN A 148 -8.86 -8.62 -5.16
N ALA A 149 -8.84 -7.30 -5.30
CA ALA A 149 -7.94 -6.66 -6.25
C ALA A 149 -6.48 -6.89 -5.82
N PRO A 150 -5.59 -7.20 -6.76
CA PRO A 150 -4.18 -7.38 -6.45
C PRO A 150 -3.54 -6.08 -5.94
N ASP A 151 -2.45 -6.23 -5.21
CA ASP A 151 -1.69 -5.11 -4.66
C ASP A 151 -0.52 -4.77 -5.59
N TYR A 152 -0.35 -3.48 -5.89
CA TYR A 152 0.87 -2.95 -6.50
C TYR A 152 1.80 -2.49 -5.39
N VAL A 153 3.00 -3.07 -5.33
CA VAL A 153 3.96 -2.79 -4.26
C VAL A 153 5.36 -2.60 -4.81
N GLN A 154 6.13 -1.76 -4.11
CA GLN A 154 7.57 -1.72 -4.24
C GLN A 154 8.19 -2.64 -3.20
N VAL A 155 9.08 -3.53 -3.64
CA VAL A 155 9.74 -4.49 -2.78
C VAL A 155 10.84 -3.80 -1.98
N LYS A 156 10.76 -3.92 -0.65
CA LYS A 156 11.85 -3.57 0.25
C LYS A 156 12.79 -4.74 0.45
N SER A 157 12.24 -5.94 0.61
CA SER A 157 13.04 -7.13 0.85
C SER A 157 12.28 -8.41 0.50
N MET A 158 13.01 -9.44 0.09
CA MET A 158 12.51 -10.79 -0.17
C MET A 158 13.41 -11.81 0.54
N GLN A 159 12.90 -12.57 1.51
CA GLN A 159 13.69 -13.52 2.32
C GLN A 159 13.12 -14.92 2.22
N GLN A 160 14.00 -15.91 2.06
CA GLN A 160 13.62 -17.31 2.11
C GLN A 160 13.66 -17.84 3.55
N GLY A 161 12.59 -18.48 3.99
CA GLY A 161 12.50 -19.22 5.24
C GLY A 161 13.15 -20.61 5.16
N ALA A 162 13.43 -21.20 6.33
CA ALA A 162 14.01 -22.54 6.42
C ALA A 162 13.06 -23.65 5.93
N ASP A 163 11.76 -23.36 5.85
CA ASP A 163 10.71 -24.24 5.32
C ASP A 163 10.56 -24.18 3.79
N GLY A 164 11.34 -23.31 3.12
CA GLY A 164 11.27 -23.09 1.67
C GLY A 164 10.22 -22.07 1.23
N SER A 165 9.43 -21.51 2.16
CA SER A 165 8.58 -20.35 1.91
C SER A 165 9.40 -19.07 1.80
N TRP A 166 8.78 -18.01 1.33
CA TRP A 166 9.36 -16.68 1.20
C TRP A 166 8.51 -15.65 1.95
N SER A 167 9.16 -14.60 2.44
CA SER A 167 8.52 -13.43 3.02
C SER A 167 8.92 -12.21 2.19
N LEU A 168 7.94 -11.59 1.54
CA LEU A 168 8.12 -10.33 0.81
C LEU A 168 7.68 -9.19 1.74
N THR A 169 8.57 -8.25 2.00
CA THR A 169 8.23 -7.00 2.69
C THR A 169 8.23 -5.87 1.67
N ALA A 170 7.11 -5.15 1.59
CA ALA A 170 6.95 -3.97 0.75
C ALA A 170 7.54 -2.71 1.43
N ALA A 171 7.77 -1.67 0.64
CA ALA A 171 8.33 -0.40 1.11
C ALA A 171 7.45 0.27 2.18
N ASP A 172 6.14 0.13 2.07
CA ASP A 172 5.13 0.60 3.04
C ASP A 172 5.14 -0.17 4.38
N GLY A 173 5.95 -1.24 4.48
CA GLY A 173 6.05 -2.11 5.65
C GLY A 173 5.10 -3.31 5.65
N THR A 174 4.20 -3.41 4.67
CA THR A 174 3.31 -4.57 4.52
C THR A 174 4.14 -5.82 4.24
N SER A 175 3.81 -6.93 4.91
CA SER A 175 4.52 -8.21 4.75
C SER A 175 3.59 -9.29 4.20
N TYR A 176 4.06 -9.97 3.17
CA TYR A 176 3.33 -10.98 2.42
C TYR A 176 4.00 -12.34 2.59
N HIS A 177 3.19 -13.35 2.90
CA HIS A 177 3.63 -14.74 2.94
C HIS A 177 3.55 -15.35 1.54
N VAL A 178 4.70 -15.73 0.98
CA VAL A 178 4.83 -16.24 -0.38
C VAL A 178 5.24 -17.72 -0.33
N PRO A 179 4.34 -18.66 -0.65
CA PRO A 179 4.69 -20.08 -0.74
C PRO A 179 5.83 -20.35 -1.72
N GLY A 180 6.63 -21.39 -1.47
CA GLY A 180 7.77 -21.76 -2.33
C GLY A 180 7.38 -22.19 -3.75
N ASP A 181 6.11 -22.57 -3.96
CA ASP A 181 5.50 -22.92 -5.23
C ASP A 181 4.68 -21.77 -5.86
N CYS A 182 4.76 -20.56 -5.30
CA CYS A 182 4.10 -19.37 -5.84
C CYS A 182 4.47 -19.11 -7.30
N GLN A 183 3.47 -18.78 -8.12
CA GLN A 183 3.68 -18.45 -9.52
C GLN A 183 4.23 -17.03 -9.68
N ILE A 184 5.44 -16.90 -10.22
CA ILE A 184 6.01 -15.61 -10.61
C ILE A 184 6.08 -15.48 -12.14
N LEU A 185 5.59 -14.36 -12.66
CA LEU A 185 5.57 -14.05 -14.09
C LEU A 185 6.31 -12.73 -14.36
N PRO A 186 7.09 -12.64 -15.45
CA PRO A 186 7.67 -11.38 -15.87
C PRO A 186 6.61 -10.52 -16.55
N PHE A 187 6.58 -9.22 -16.28
CA PHE A 187 5.73 -8.30 -17.04
C PHE A 187 6.36 -7.98 -18.40
N LEU A 188 5.66 -8.31 -19.48
CA LEU A 188 6.00 -7.98 -20.88
C LEU A 188 7.39 -8.39 -21.39
N THR A 189 8.18 -9.13 -20.61
CA THR A 189 9.47 -9.66 -21.05
C THR A 189 9.42 -11.18 -21.19
N ARG A 190 10.37 -11.73 -21.94
CA ARG A 190 10.56 -13.19 -22.05
C ARG A 190 11.60 -13.70 -21.05
N ASN A 191 11.99 -12.87 -20.08
CA ASN A 191 12.99 -13.24 -19.10
C ASN A 191 12.37 -14.25 -18.14
N LEU A 192 13.02 -15.39 -17.95
CA LEU A 192 12.62 -16.33 -16.91
C LEU A 192 12.93 -15.69 -15.56
N VAL A 193 11.90 -15.50 -14.73
CA VAL A 193 12.03 -14.94 -13.38
C VAL A 193 11.69 -16.00 -12.34
N ARG A 194 12.34 -15.89 -11.18
CA ARG A 194 12.14 -16.72 -9.99
C ARG A 194 11.96 -15.84 -8.77
N LEU A 195 11.45 -16.41 -7.68
CA LEU A 195 11.30 -15.70 -6.40
C LEU A 195 12.63 -15.14 -5.88
N GLU A 196 13.74 -15.83 -6.16
CA GLU A 196 15.11 -15.38 -5.82
C GLU A 196 15.59 -14.16 -6.62
N ASP A 197 14.97 -13.88 -7.77
CA ASP A 197 15.33 -12.76 -8.64
C ASP A 197 14.68 -11.45 -8.19
N VAL A 198 13.67 -11.50 -7.32
CA VAL A 198 13.02 -10.31 -6.76
C VAL A 198 14.01 -9.57 -5.85
N LYS A 199 14.33 -8.33 -6.20
CA LYS A 199 15.28 -7.46 -5.49
C LYS A 199 14.60 -6.24 -4.88
N GLU A 200 15.36 -5.56 -4.02
CA GLU A 200 14.96 -4.27 -3.48
C GLU A 200 14.73 -3.24 -4.61
N SER A 201 13.71 -2.41 -4.39
CA SER A 201 13.19 -1.42 -5.32
C SER A 201 12.58 -1.99 -6.60
N ASP A 202 12.37 -3.30 -6.71
CA ASP A 202 11.51 -3.85 -7.77
C ASP A 202 10.06 -3.50 -7.49
N ASN A 203 9.30 -3.18 -8.53
CA ASN A 203 7.86 -3.10 -8.43
C ASN A 203 7.24 -4.44 -8.82
N CYS A 204 6.20 -4.87 -8.12
CA CYS A 204 5.44 -6.06 -8.49
C CYS A 204 3.95 -5.92 -8.19
N MET A 205 3.15 -6.70 -8.91
CA MET A 205 1.76 -6.96 -8.56
C MET A 205 1.67 -8.26 -7.77
N ILE A 206 0.87 -8.26 -6.71
CA ILE A 206 0.67 -9.39 -5.81
C ILE A 206 -0.80 -9.78 -5.77
N TRP A 207 -1.12 -11.01 -6.15
CA TRP A 207 -2.43 -11.62 -5.94
C TRP A 207 -2.39 -12.50 -4.71
N MET A 208 -3.37 -12.32 -3.84
CA MET A 208 -3.55 -13.14 -2.64
C MET A 208 -4.68 -14.16 -2.85
N ASP A 209 -4.51 -15.32 -2.23
CA ASP A 209 -5.58 -16.30 -2.09
C ASP A 209 -6.52 -15.95 -0.92
N ASP A 210 -7.59 -16.73 -0.78
CA ASP A 210 -8.58 -16.55 0.29
C ASP A 210 -8.01 -16.82 1.70
N MET A 211 -6.82 -17.44 1.79
CA MET A 211 -6.11 -17.73 3.04
C MET A 211 -5.11 -16.63 3.41
N GLY A 212 -4.94 -15.61 2.57
CA GLY A 212 -4.01 -14.49 2.75
C GLY A 212 -2.55 -14.82 2.38
N SER A 213 -2.31 -15.91 1.65
CA SER A 213 -1.00 -16.20 1.05
C SER A 213 -0.95 -15.72 -0.39
N VAL A 214 0.26 -15.45 -0.90
CA VAL A 214 0.43 -15.00 -2.28
C VAL A 214 0.29 -16.17 -3.25
N ASP A 215 -0.67 -16.09 -4.16
CA ASP A 215 -0.90 -17.07 -5.23
C ASP A 215 -0.02 -16.74 -6.45
N ARG A 216 -0.01 -15.47 -6.85
CA ARG A 216 0.69 -15.00 -8.07
C ARG A 216 1.42 -13.69 -7.83
N ILE A 217 2.61 -13.59 -8.41
CA ILE A 217 3.39 -12.37 -8.51
C ILE A 217 3.62 -12.05 -9.99
N VAL A 218 3.38 -10.80 -10.39
CA VAL A 218 3.86 -10.27 -11.67
C VAL A 218 4.96 -9.26 -11.36
N LEU A 219 6.19 -9.56 -11.80
CA LEU A 219 7.38 -8.74 -11.55
C LEU A 219 7.59 -7.78 -12.74
N PHE A 220 7.66 -6.48 -12.46
CA PHE A 220 7.99 -5.49 -13.49
C PHE A 220 9.50 -5.45 -13.72
N ALA A 221 9.90 -5.36 -14.99
CA ALA A 221 11.30 -5.11 -15.31
C ALA A 221 11.69 -3.70 -14.82
N LYS A 222 12.90 -3.54 -14.29
CA LYS A 222 13.46 -2.21 -14.05
C LYS A 222 13.68 -1.52 -15.39
N ASP A 223 13.22 -0.28 -15.48
CA ASP A 223 13.58 0.58 -16.60
C ASP A 223 15.11 0.82 -16.55
N PRO A 224 15.83 0.69 -17.67
CA PRO A 224 17.27 0.96 -17.68
C PRO A 224 17.50 2.44 -17.37
N GLU A 225 18.20 2.71 -16.26
CA GLU A 225 18.68 4.05 -15.89
C GLU A 225 19.61 4.67 -16.95
#